data_AF-A0A822CW51-F1
#
_entry.id   AF-A0A822CW51-F1
#
_cell.length_a   1.000
_cell.length_b   1.000
_cell.length_c   1.000
_cell.angle_alpha   90.00
_cell.angle_beta   90.00
_cell.angle_gamma   90.00
#
_symmetry.space_group_name_H-M   'P 1'
#
loop_
_entity.id
_entity.type
_entity.pdbx_description
1 polymer ?
#
loop_
_entity_poly.entity_id
_entity_poly.type
_entity_poly.pdbx_seq_one_letter_code
_entity_poly.pdbx_strand_id
1 'polypeptide(L)'
;MRTIGKDLRDGDVILSNHPSAGGSHLPDLTIITPVFHQSDKEKPVFFVANRGHHADIGGLTPGSMPPNSTTLLQEGAQFLSFKIVEQGQFKEKELIEKLNEPGKQENCSATRTLMHNIADLKAQIAANLKGVKLVQELIDIYSLKVVQAYMGYIQDNAETAVKDLLKTILHCLSEKEHKNKDKIKLQAIDYMDDGSKICLCIEIDGQESKAKFDFTGTSEQVWYNWNTPRSITYSAIIYCLRAMIAHEIPLNNGCMRPIEVILPQGSLLDPHKDAAVVGGNVLTSQRIVDVILRAFRACAASQGCTNNITWGDNKATSYYETVAGGAGAGPNWHGRSEFLSSSSFTFPKPPPPGVSKINVS
;
A
#
# COMPACT_ATOMS: atom_id res chain seq x y z
N MET A 1 -15.90 5.07 6.98
CA MET A 1 -17.37 4.93 7.11
C MET A 1 -17.81 3.94 8.17
N ARG A 2 -17.24 2.72 8.30
CA ARG A 2 -17.69 1.76 9.34
C ARG A 2 -17.42 2.23 10.78
N THR A 3 -16.34 2.97 10.99
CA THR A 3 -15.90 3.49 12.30
C THR A 3 -16.47 4.88 12.62
N ILE A 4 -16.40 5.82 11.68
CA ILE A 4 -16.93 7.20 11.84
C ILE A 4 -18.46 7.28 11.57
N GLY A 5 -19.05 6.30 10.89
CA GLY A 5 -20.49 6.26 10.61
C GLY A 5 -20.98 7.38 9.69
N LYS A 6 -22.21 7.84 9.94
CA LYS A 6 -22.87 8.96 9.24
C LYS A 6 -22.41 10.35 9.72
N ASP A 7 -21.44 10.41 10.62
CA ASP A 7 -21.02 11.65 11.27
C ASP A 7 -19.95 12.43 10.47
N LEU A 8 -19.81 12.14 9.17
CA LEU A 8 -18.92 12.89 8.28
C LEU A 8 -19.66 14.12 7.74
N ARG A 9 -19.02 15.28 7.89
CA ARG A 9 -19.54 16.56 7.43
C ARG A 9 -18.57 17.25 6.50
N ASP A 10 -19.09 18.19 5.73
CA ASP A 10 -18.27 19.10 4.92
C ASP A 10 -17.28 19.86 5.83
N GLY A 11 -16.02 19.94 5.39
CA GLY A 11 -14.92 20.48 6.18
C GLY A 11 -14.25 19.50 7.17
N ASP A 12 -14.72 18.25 7.28
CA ASP A 12 -14.00 17.22 8.03
C ASP A 12 -12.81 16.67 7.23
N VAL A 13 -11.75 16.24 7.92
CA VAL A 13 -10.61 15.51 7.35
C VAL A 13 -10.23 14.36 8.26
N ILE A 14 -10.02 13.18 7.68
CA ILE A 14 -9.68 11.95 8.39
C ILE A 14 -8.20 11.64 8.21
N LEU A 15 -7.54 11.26 9.30
CA LEU A 15 -6.21 10.65 9.33
C LEU A 15 -6.33 9.15 9.65
N SER A 16 -5.58 8.32 8.92
CA SER A 16 -5.49 6.88 9.16
C SER A 16 -4.14 6.30 8.73
N ASN A 17 -3.59 5.38 9.53
CA ASN A 17 -2.43 4.55 9.18
C ASN A 17 -2.55 3.10 9.69
N HIS A 18 -3.58 2.78 10.48
CA HIS A 18 -3.69 1.45 11.08
C HIS A 18 -3.88 0.37 10.00
N PRO A 19 -3.17 -0.77 10.05
CA PRO A 19 -3.31 -1.89 9.11
C PRO A 19 -4.76 -2.34 8.85
N SER A 20 -5.56 -2.46 9.90
CA SER A 20 -6.99 -2.80 9.84
C SER A 20 -7.85 -1.81 9.04
N ALA A 21 -7.37 -0.58 8.82
CA ALA A 21 -8.01 0.45 8.01
C ALA A 21 -7.35 0.64 6.62
N GLY A 22 -6.47 -0.28 6.20
CA GLY A 22 -5.78 -0.22 4.91
C GLY A 22 -4.41 0.47 4.95
N GLY A 23 -3.86 0.71 6.14
CA GLY A 23 -2.46 1.10 6.31
C GLY A 23 -1.50 0.03 5.78
N SER A 24 -0.35 0.46 5.25
CA SER A 24 0.77 -0.40 4.81
C SER A 24 1.66 -0.72 6.01
N HIS A 25 2.12 0.33 6.68
CA HIS A 25 2.81 0.32 7.96
C HIS A 25 2.53 1.65 8.68
N LEU A 26 2.85 1.77 9.96
CA LEU A 26 2.45 2.95 10.71
C LEU A 26 3.06 4.27 10.20
N PRO A 27 4.33 4.34 9.72
CA PRO A 27 4.89 5.60 9.21
C PRO A 27 4.14 6.21 8.01
N ASP A 28 3.35 5.43 7.29
CA ASP A 28 2.56 5.91 6.16
C ASP A 28 1.18 6.44 6.63
N LEU A 29 1.07 7.77 6.77
CA LEU A 29 -0.13 8.45 7.23
C LEU A 29 -0.99 8.88 6.03
N THR A 30 -2.22 8.36 5.97
CA THR A 30 -3.19 8.68 4.91
C THR A 30 -4.15 9.78 5.38
N ILE A 31 -4.22 10.87 4.62
CA ILE A 31 -5.20 11.95 4.81
C ILE A 31 -6.32 11.78 3.80
N ILE A 32 -7.56 11.71 4.28
CA ILE A 32 -8.76 11.44 3.49
C ILE A 32 -9.76 12.57 3.73
N THR A 33 -10.14 13.27 2.66
CA THR A 33 -11.05 14.41 2.70
C THR A 33 -12.31 14.08 1.87
N PRO A 34 -13.50 14.05 2.49
CA PRO A 34 -14.76 13.89 1.76
C PRO A 34 -15.04 15.10 0.86
N VAL A 35 -15.63 14.84 -0.32
CA VAL A 35 -16.15 15.85 -1.23
C VAL A 35 -17.67 15.77 -1.20
N PHE A 36 -18.34 16.86 -0.81
CA PHE A 36 -19.79 16.96 -0.82
C PHE A 36 -20.29 17.72 -2.04
N HIS A 37 -21.45 17.32 -2.56
CA HIS A 37 -22.08 18.04 -3.65
C HIS A 37 -22.93 19.19 -3.10
N GLN A 38 -23.06 20.30 -3.84
CA GLN A 38 -23.82 21.46 -3.36
C GLN A 38 -25.30 21.13 -3.09
N SER A 39 -25.88 20.21 -3.86
CA SER A 39 -27.28 19.80 -3.70
C SER A 39 -27.51 18.70 -2.65
N ASP A 40 -26.47 18.03 -2.17
CA ASP A 40 -26.56 16.96 -1.19
C ASP A 40 -25.35 17.00 -0.25
N LYS A 41 -25.61 17.46 0.98
CA LYS A 41 -24.64 17.53 2.07
C LYS A 41 -24.76 16.39 3.08
N GLU A 42 -25.66 15.44 2.86
CA GLU A 42 -25.82 14.29 3.77
C GLU A 42 -24.75 13.23 3.51
N LYS A 43 -24.26 13.12 2.26
CA LYS A 43 -23.30 12.08 1.87
C LYS A 43 -22.22 12.63 0.95
N PRO A 44 -20.95 12.24 1.18
CA PRO A 44 -19.89 12.58 0.24
C PRO A 44 -20.11 11.86 -1.09
N VAL A 45 -19.90 12.59 -2.19
CA VAL A 45 -19.95 12.06 -3.56
C VAL A 45 -18.61 11.50 -4.00
N PHE A 46 -17.51 11.99 -3.43
CA PHE A 46 -16.14 11.50 -3.65
C PHE A 46 -15.31 11.60 -2.37
N PHE A 47 -14.11 11.01 -2.43
CA PHE A 47 -13.05 11.24 -1.46
C PHE A 47 -11.78 11.60 -2.21
N VAL A 48 -11.05 12.58 -1.68
CA VAL A 48 -9.68 12.86 -2.09
C VAL A 48 -8.78 12.34 -1.00
N ALA A 49 -7.74 11.59 -1.37
CA ALA A 49 -6.79 11.04 -0.43
C ALA A 49 -5.36 11.18 -0.93
N ASN A 50 -4.44 11.37 0.01
CA ASN A 50 -3.01 11.22 -0.21
C ASN A 50 -2.41 10.48 0.98
N ARG A 51 -1.24 9.87 0.78
CA ARG A 51 -0.47 9.23 1.83
C ARG A 51 0.94 9.82 1.84
N GLY A 52 1.45 10.03 3.04
CA GLY A 52 2.78 10.59 3.27
C GLY A 52 3.56 9.65 4.17
N HIS A 53 4.82 9.40 3.83
CA HIS A 53 5.73 8.69 4.72
C HIS A 53 6.37 9.68 5.71
N HIS A 54 6.18 9.45 7.00
CA HIS A 54 6.79 10.28 8.04
C HIS A 54 8.01 9.59 8.63
N ALA A 55 9.12 10.32 8.70
CA ALA A 55 10.42 9.77 9.10
C ALA A 55 10.48 9.25 10.55
N ASP A 56 9.57 9.67 11.43
CA ASP A 56 9.40 9.11 12.78
C ASP A 56 8.02 9.48 13.31
N ILE A 57 7.33 8.50 13.89
CA ILE A 57 6.04 8.65 14.57
C ILE A 57 6.08 7.97 15.95
N GLY A 58 7.28 7.83 16.53
CA GLY A 58 7.55 7.17 17.80
C GLY A 58 7.79 5.65 17.67
N GLY A 59 7.82 4.98 18.81
CA GLY A 59 8.11 3.54 18.91
C GLY A 59 9.50 3.23 19.47
N LEU A 60 9.91 1.97 19.36
CA LEU A 60 11.15 1.44 19.97
C LEU A 60 12.43 2.09 19.44
N THR A 61 12.49 2.38 18.14
CA THR A 61 13.70 2.88 17.48
C THR A 61 13.41 4.15 16.69
N PRO A 62 14.39 5.07 16.54
CA PRO A 62 14.30 6.15 15.58
C PRO A 62 14.02 5.61 14.17
N GLY A 63 13.17 6.30 13.42
CA GLY A 63 12.76 5.88 12.09
C GLY A 63 11.42 5.17 12.07
N SER A 64 10.90 4.77 13.23
CA SER A 64 9.68 3.95 13.36
C SER A 64 9.74 2.64 12.56
N MET A 65 10.95 2.09 12.35
CA MET A 65 11.21 0.81 11.68
C MET A 65 11.94 -0.19 12.59
N PRO A 66 11.45 -0.47 13.83
CA PRO A 66 12.16 -1.34 14.76
C PRO A 66 12.26 -2.79 14.26
N PRO A 67 13.46 -3.33 14.01
CA PRO A 67 13.66 -4.65 13.40
C PRO A 67 13.22 -5.81 14.29
N ASN A 68 13.14 -5.58 15.60
CA ASN A 68 12.80 -6.56 16.62
C ASN A 68 11.44 -6.31 17.28
N SER A 69 10.59 -5.49 16.68
CA SER A 69 9.23 -5.30 17.18
C SER A 69 8.38 -6.55 16.97
N THR A 70 7.50 -6.79 17.94
CA THR A 70 6.62 -7.97 18.00
C THR A 70 5.15 -7.56 18.09
N THR A 71 4.89 -6.32 18.51
CA THR A 71 3.54 -5.75 18.58
C THR A 71 3.46 -4.42 17.84
N LEU A 72 2.28 -4.08 17.32
CA LEU A 72 2.05 -2.84 16.59
C LEU A 72 2.32 -1.58 17.46
N LEU A 73 2.10 -1.68 18.77
CA LEU A 73 2.34 -0.59 19.73
C LEU A 73 3.81 -0.17 19.80
N GLN A 74 4.73 -1.08 19.47
CA GLN A 74 6.17 -0.81 19.44
C GLN A 74 6.63 -0.06 18.18
N GLU A 75 5.77 0.04 17.16
CA GLU A 75 6.11 0.61 15.85
C GLU A 75 5.75 2.09 15.70
N GLY A 76 4.96 2.66 16.61
CA GLY A 76 4.63 4.09 16.63
C GLY A 76 3.15 4.40 16.80
N ALA A 77 2.79 5.64 16.49
CA ALA A 77 1.45 6.18 16.70
C ALA A 77 0.42 5.53 15.76
N GLN A 78 -0.76 5.23 16.29
CA GLN A 78 -1.80 4.49 15.57
C GLN A 78 -3.07 5.32 15.41
N PHE A 79 -3.55 5.40 14.17
CA PHE A 79 -4.75 6.12 13.77
C PHE A 79 -5.64 5.18 12.97
N LEU A 80 -6.69 4.64 13.59
CA LEU A 80 -7.68 3.83 12.88
C LEU A 80 -8.56 4.71 12.00
N SER A 81 -9.18 5.73 12.58
CA SER A 81 -9.99 6.74 11.89
C SER A 81 -10.11 7.98 12.77
N PHE A 82 -9.15 8.90 12.64
CA PHE A 82 -9.06 10.10 13.48
C PHE A 82 -9.51 11.33 12.70
N LYS A 83 -10.49 12.10 13.21
CA LYS A 83 -10.86 13.40 12.62
C LYS A 83 -9.79 14.43 12.97
N ILE A 84 -8.79 14.57 12.10
CA ILE A 84 -7.69 15.54 12.26
C ILE A 84 -8.14 16.98 12.00
N VAL A 85 -9.16 17.14 11.16
CA VAL A 85 -9.94 18.38 11.03
C VAL A 85 -11.40 18.03 11.24
N GLU A 86 -12.08 18.81 12.07
CA GLU A 86 -13.52 18.70 12.28
C GLU A 86 -14.16 20.03 11.92
N GLN A 87 -14.99 20.03 10.88
CA GLN A 87 -15.67 21.23 10.36
C GLN A 87 -14.73 22.45 10.20
N GLY A 88 -13.57 22.22 9.59
CA GLY A 88 -12.55 23.24 9.37
C GLY A 88 -11.63 23.56 10.56
N GLN A 89 -11.84 22.95 11.73
CA GLN A 89 -10.97 23.13 12.90
C GLN A 89 -9.92 22.02 13.00
N PHE A 90 -8.64 22.38 12.90
CA PHE A 90 -7.52 21.45 13.06
C PHE A 90 -7.35 21.05 14.53
N LYS A 91 -7.46 19.75 14.82
CA LYS A 91 -7.40 19.15 16.17
C LYS A 91 -5.97 18.91 16.62
N GLU A 92 -5.18 19.99 16.70
CA GLU A 92 -3.75 19.92 16.96
C GLU A 92 -3.41 19.29 18.32
N LYS A 93 -4.18 19.63 19.37
CA LYS A 93 -3.95 19.11 20.72
C LYS A 93 -4.18 17.60 20.77
N GLU A 94 -5.29 17.13 20.24
CA GLU A 94 -5.66 15.72 20.19
C GLU A 94 -4.69 14.91 19.32
N LEU A 95 -4.22 15.51 18.23
CA LEU A 95 -3.17 14.93 17.38
C LEU A 95 -1.87 14.75 18.16
N ILE A 96 -1.41 15.78 18.89
CA ILE A 96 -0.19 15.72 19.70
C ILE A 96 -0.33 14.64 20.79
N GLU A 97 -1.48 14.57 21.46
CA GLU A 97 -1.75 13.52 22.44
C GLU A 97 -1.61 12.12 21.84
N LYS A 98 -2.16 11.90 20.64
CA LYS A 98 -2.05 10.64 19.89
C LYS A 98 -0.62 10.31 19.44
N LEU A 99 0.11 11.29 18.92
CA LEU A 99 1.52 11.12 18.53
C LEU A 99 2.44 10.84 19.73
N ASN A 100 2.02 11.21 20.94
CA ASN A 100 2.74 10.92 22.18
C ASN A 100 2.35 9.58 22.83
N GLU A 101 1.27 8.93 22.40
CA GLU A 101 0.83 7.63 22.96
C GLU A 101 1.90 6.53 22.93
N PRO A 102 2.72 6.38 21.87
CA PRO A 102 3.77 5.36 21.85
C PRO A 102 4.79 5.50 23.00
N GLY A 103 5.05 6.73 23.47
CA GLY A 103 5.95 7.00 24.59
C GLY A 103 5.46 6.49 25.95
N LYS A 104 4.21 5.99 26.03
CA LYS A 104 3.67 5.34 27.24
C LYS A 104 4.05 3.86 27.32
N GLN A 105 4.52 3.27 26.22
CA GLN A 105 4.95 1.87 26.17
C GLN A 105 6.37 1.73 26.70
N GLU A 106 6.66 0.58 27.30
CA GLU A 106 7.99 0.28 27.82
C GLU A 106 9.03 0.34 26.68
N ASN A 107 10.16 1.01 26.94
CA ASN A 107 11.27 1.18 26.00
C ASN A 107 10.91 1.88 24.67
N CYS A 108 9.73 2.49 24.58
CA CYS A 108 9.32 3.27 23.41
C CYS A 108 9.44 4.76 23.67
N SER A 109 9.60 5.53 22.59
CA SER A 109 9.53 6.99 22.62
C SER A 109 8.24 7.47 21.96
N ALA A 110 7.77 8.65 22.37
CA ALA A 110 6.91 9.47 21.53
C ALA A 110 7.64 9.85 20.24
N THR A 111 6.92 10.44 19.28
CA THR A 111 7.57 10.93 18.06
C THR A 111 8.75 11.86 18.37
N ARG A 112 9.87 11.59 17.72
CA ARG A 112 11.11 12.38 17.83
C ARG A 112 11.09 13.60 16.91
N THR A 113 10.09 13.70 16.03
CA THR A 113 10.01 14.71 14.98
C THR A 113 8.66 15.43 14.94
N LEU A 114 8.07 15.69 16.12
CA LEU A 114 6.71 16.23 16.26
C LEU A 114 6.41 17.43 15.34
N MET A 115 7.33 18.40 15.28
CA MET A 115 7.15 19.59 14.44
C MET A 115 7.10 19.25 12.94
N HIS A 116 7.92 18.28 12.49
CA HIS A 116 7.86 17.77 11.11
C HIS A 116 6.54 17.02 10.87
N ASN A 117 6.11 16.16 11.80
CA ASN A 117 4.83 15.46 11.64
C ASN A 117 3.67 16.43 11.46
N ILE A 118 3.58 17.49 12.29
CA ILE A 118 2.52 18.49 12.19
C ILE A 118 2.62 19.26 10.86
N ALA A 119 3.82 19.63 10.43
CA ALA A 119 4.04 20.35 9.18
C ALA A 119 3.65 19.50 7.96
N ASP A 120 4.09 18.25 7.91
CA ASP A 120 3.77 17.29 6.84
C ASP A 120 2.26 17.01 6.77
N LEU A 121 1.60 16.82 7.92
CA LEU A 121 0.15 16.62 7.98
C LEU A 121 -0.61 17.85 7.48
N LYS A 122 -0.17 19.07 7.85
CA LYS A 122 -0.75 20.33 7.32
C LYS A 122 -0.55 20.43 5.81
N ALA A 123 0.62 20.02 5.29
CA ALA A 123 0.88 19.99 3.85
C ALA A 123 -0.02 18.98 3.11
N GLN A 124 -0.19 17.77 3.66
CA GLN A 124 -1.10 16.75 3.13
C GLN A 124 -2.56 17.23 3.13
N ILE A 125 -3.02 17.89 4.20
CA ILE A 125 -4.35 18.49 4.27
C ILE A 125 -4.52 19.55 3.17
N ALA A 126 -3.54 20.45 3.00
CA ALA A 126 -3.57 21.47 1.96
C ALA A 126 -3.64 20.88 0.54
N ALA A 127 -2.86 19.81 0.28
CA ALA A 127 -2.89 19.09 -0.99
C ALA A 127 -4.28 18.49 -1.28
N ASN A 128 -4.90 17.84 -0.28
CA ASN A 128 -6.26 17.33 -0.42
C ASN A 128 -7.28 18.43 -0.65
N LEU A 129 -7.22 19.56 0.07
CA LEU A 129 -8.13 20.69 -0.15
C LEU A 129 -8.05 21.22 -1.58
N LYS A 130 -6.84 21.28 -2.17
CA LYS A 130 -6.69 21.61 -3.59
C LYS A 130 -7.35 20.55 -4.47
N GLY A 131 -7.17 19.26 -4.18
CA GLY A 131 -7.85 18.16 -4.88
C GLY A 131 -9.37 18.25 -4.80
N VAL A 132 -9.95 18.55 -3.62
CA VAL A 132 -11.40 18.76 -3.44
C VAL A 132 -11.89 19.89 -4.35
N LYS A 133 -11.18 21.02 -4.37
CA LYS A 133 -11.52 22.14 -5.24
C LYS A 133 -11.49 21.76 -6.72
N LEU A 134 -10.47 21.03 -7.16
CA LEU A 134 -10.36 20.57 -8.56
C LEU A 134 -11.48 19.59 -8.95
N VAL A 135 -11.86 18.69 -8.04
CA VAL A 135 -13.00 17.78 -8.26
C VAL A 135 -14.30 18.57 -8.36
N GLN A 136 -14.50 19.57 -7.50
CA GLN A 136 -15.68 20.42 -7.56
C GLN A 136 -15.74 21.24 -8.86
N GLU A 137 -14.62 21.83 -9.28
CA GLU A 137 -14.52 22.52 -10.58
C GLU A 137 -14.86 21.58 -11.75
N LEU A 138 -14.40 20.33 -11.70
CA LEU A 138 -14.73 19.33 -12.73
C LEU A 138 -16.22 18.98 -12.75
N ILE A 139 -16.85 18.86 -11.58
CA ILE A 139 -18.30 18.64 -11.43
C ILE A 139 -19.08 19.84 -11.98
N ASP A 140 -18.62 21.06 -11.71
CA ASP A 140 -19.32 22.28 -12.14
C ASP A 140 -19.28 22.41 -13.69
N ILE A 141 -18.20 21.98 -14.33
CA ILE A 141 -18.05 22.01 -15.80
C ILE A 141 -18.85 20.88 -16.47
N TYR A 142 -18.77 19.65 -15.96
CA TYR A 142 -19.28 18.46 -16.66
C TYR A 142 -20.55 17.85 -16.05
N SER A 143 -21.00 18.32 -14.89
CA SER A 143 -21.98 17.69 -13.99
C SER A 143 -21.46 16.44 -13.26
N LEU A 144 -22.00 16.21 -12.06
CA LEU A 144 -21.66 15.05 -11.23
C LEU A 144 -21.86 13.73 -11.97
N LYS A 145 -22.96 13.60 -12.72
CA LYS A 145 -23.31 12.36 -13.44
C LYS A 145 -22.25 11.99 -14.48
N VAL A 146 -21.73 12.97 -15.21
CA VAL A 146 -20.70 12.72 -16.24
C VAL A 146 -19.38 12.35 -15.57
N VAL A 147 -18.97 13.07 -14.52
CA VAL A 147 -17.73 12.77 -13.79
C VAL A 147 -17.76 11.35 -13.22
N GLN A 148 -18.86 10.96 -12.57
CA GLN A 148 -19.04 9.59 -12.05
C GLN A 148 -19.02 8.53 -13.15
N ALA A 149 -19.64 8.81 -14.31
CA ALA A 149 -19.61 7.88 -15.45
C ALA A 149 -18.18 7.67 -15.97
N TYR A 150 -17.40 8.74 -16.17
CA TYR A 150 -16.01 8.63 -16.62
C TYR A 150 -15.10 7.96 -15.60
N MET A 151 -15.30 8.17 -14.30
CA MET A 151 -14.60 7.40 -13.26
C MET A 151 -14.93 5.91 -13.35
N GLY A 152 -16.18 5.55 -13.68
CA GLY A 152 -16.59 4.19 -13.99
C GLY A 152 -15.83 3.63 -15.20
N TYR A 153 -15.84 4.33 -16.33
CA TYR A 153 -15.17 3.89 -17.55
C TYR A 153 -13.65 3.71 -17.38
N ILE A 154 -12.99 4.55 -16.57
CA ILE A 154 -11.57 4.37 -16.24
C ILE A 154 -11.32 3.05 -15.52
N GLN A 155 -12.22 2.64 -14.61
CA GLN A 155 -12.12 1.36 -13.92
C GLN A 155 -12.48 0.19 -14.83
N ASP A 156 -13.50 0.33 -15.68
CA ASP A 156 -13.91 -0.70 -16.65
C ASP A 156 -12.78 -0.99 -17.66
N ASN A 157 -12.06 0.04 -18.08
CA ASN A 157 -10.88 -0.10 -18.94
C ASN A 157 -9.75 -0.88 -18.24
N ALA A 158 -9.48 -0.58 -16.97
CA ALA A 158 -8.49 -1.32 -16.18
C ALA A 158 -8.88 -2.79 -15.97
N GLU A 159 -10.16 -3.07 -15.72
CA GLU A 159 -10.69 -4.44 -15.65
C GLU A 159 -10.50 -5.18 -16.98
N THR A 160 -10.83 -4.53 -18.11
CA THR A 160 -10.68 -5.10 -19.45
C THR A 160 -9.22 -5.44 -19.76
N ALA A 161 -8.30 -4.55 -19.45
CA ALA A 161 -6.87 -4.77 -19.66
C ALA A 161 -6.32 -5.96 -18.85
N VAL A 162 -6.79 -6.15 -17.61
CA VAL A 162 -6.44 -7.34 -16.81
C VAL A 162 -7.06 -8.60 -17.40
N LYS A 163 -8.32 -8.58 -17.83
CA LYS A 163 -8.96 -9.73 -18.50
C LYS A 163 -8.18 -10.16 -19.74
N ASP A 164 -7.73 -9.22 -20.55
CA ASP A 164 -6.98 -9.52 -21.77
C ASP A 164 -5.55 -10.01 -21.47
N LEU A 165 -4.92 -9.50 -20.42
CA LEU A 165 -3.67 -10.08 -19.89
C LEU A 165 -3.88 -11.55 -19.50
N LEU A 166 -4.92 -11.87 -18.74
CA LEU A 166 -5.21 -13.24 -18.28
C LEU A 166 -5.46 -14.19 -19.46
N LYS A 167 -6.22 -13.76 -20.47
CA LYS A 167 -6.43 -14.52 -21.71
C LYS A 167 -5.11 -14.77 -22.46
N THR A 168 -4.25 -13.76 -22.54
CA THR A 168 -2.94 -13.86 -23.19
C THR A 168 -2.05 -14.88 -22.48
N ILE A 169 -1.98 -14.80 -21.16
CA ILE A 169 -1.21 -15.74 -20.33
C ILE A 169 -1.74 -17.17 -20.50
N LEU A 170 -3.06 -17.35 -20.41
CA LEU A 170 -3.72 -18.64 -20.60
C LEU A 170 -3.38 -19.23 -21.98
N HIS A 171 -3.53 -18.44 -23.05
CA HIS A 171 -3.22 -18.87 -24.40
C HIS A 171 -1.75 -19.31 -24.54
N CYS A 172 -0.81 -18.44 -24.14
CA CYS A 172 0.62 -18.70 -24.27
C CYS A 172 1.10 -19.92 -23.45
N LEU A 173 0.55 -20.12 -22.25
CA LEU A 173 0.94 -21.24 -21.40
C LEU A 173 0.26 -22.55 -21.79
N SER A 174 -1.03 -22.53 -22.18
CA SER A 174 -1.71 -23.74 -22.66
C SER A 174 -1.08 -24.29 -23.94
N GLU A 175 -0.61 -23.42 -24.85
CA GLU A 175 0.13 -23.86 -26.04
C GLU A 175 1.47 -24.50 -25.69
N LYS A 176 2.24 -23.90 -24.76
CA LYS A 176 3.52 -24.47 -24.31
C LYS A 176 3.35 -25.81 -23.58
N GLU A 177 2.29 -25.94 -22.79
CA GLU A 177 2.06 -27.13 -21.94
C GLU A 177 1.18 -28.21 -22.61
N HIS A 178 0.73 -28.00 -23.86
CA HIS A 178 -0.20 -28.89 -24.57
C HIS A 178 -1.46 -29.23 -23.73
N LYS A 179 -1.94 -28.25 -22.95
CA LYS A 179 -3.09 -28.38 -22.04
C LYS A 179 -4.34 -27.73 -22.63
N ASN A 180 -5.49 -27.98 -21.99
CA ASN A 180 -6.74 -27.32 -22.34
C ASN A 180 -6.57 -25.78 -22.26
N LYS A 181 -7.16 -25.06 -23.23
CA LYS A 181 -7.16 -23.60 -23.33
C LYS A 181 -8.18 -22.92 -22.40
N ASP A 182 -9.04 -23.69 -21.71
CA ASP A 182 -10.10 -23.13 -20.86
C ASP A 182 -9.65 -22.75 -19.45
N LYS A 183 -8.73 -23.50 -18.83
CA LYS A 183 -8.30 -23.30 -17.45
C LYS A 183 -6.84 -23.66 -17.26
N ILE A 184 -6.11 -22.87 -16.46
CA ILE A 184 -4.75 -23.18 -16.04
C ILE A 184 -4.54 -22.91 -14.56
N LYS A 185 -3.68 -23.72 -13.94
CA LYS A 185 -3.26 -23.59 -12.55
C LYS A 185 -1.76 -23.30 -12.50
N LEU A 186 -1.39 -22.18 -11.91
CA LEU A 186 -0.01 -21.75 -11.70
C LEU A 186 0.30 -21.79 -10.20
N GLN A 187 1.54 -22.11 -9.85
CA GLN A 187 1.95 -22.21 -8.45
C GLN A 187 3.37 -21.68 -8.28
N ALA A 188 3.59 -20.98 -7.18
CA ALA A 188 4.91 -20.61 -6.71
C ALA A 188 4.95 -20.62 -5.19
N ILE A 189 6.11 -21.00 -4.66
CA ILE A 189 6.41 -20.97 -3.24
C ILE A 189 7.76 -20.29 -3.08
N ASP A 190 7.86 -19.42 -2.10
CA ASP A 190 9.14 -18.88 -1.64
C ASP A 190 9.16 -18.78 -0.11
N TYR A 191 10.35 -18.53 0.43
CA TYR A 191 10.62 -18.56 1.85
C TYR A 191 11.30 -17.27 2.31
N MET A 192 10.92 -16.84 3.50
CA MET A 192 11.64 -15.84 4.27
C MET A 192 12.87 -16.48 4.92
N ASP A 193 13.80 -15.66 5.41
CA ASP A 193 15.09 -16.14 5.97
C ASP A 193 14.93 -17.01 7.23
N ASP A 194 13.82 -16.84 7.97
CA ASP A 194 13.44 -17.68 9.13
C ASP A 194 12.79 -19.02 8.72
N GLY A 195 12.61 -19.27 7.43
CA GLY A 195 11.92 -20.44 6.88
C GLY A 195 10.40 -20.27 6.78
N SER A 196 9.82 -19.12 7.16
CA SER A 196 8.41 -18.83 6.94
C SER A 196 8.09 -18.86 5.44
N LYS A 197 7.02 -19.56 5.08
CA LYS A 197 6.68 -19.89 3.70
C LYS A 197 5.59 -18.97 3.18
N ILE A 198 5.76 -18.44 1.96
CA ILE A 198 4.71 -17.78 1.19
C ILE A 198 4.31 -18.70 0.05
N CYS A 199 3.04 -19.13 0.03
CA CYS A 199 2.50 -20.05 -0.96
C CYS A 199 1.47 -19.30 -1.81
N LEU A 200 1.57 -19.41 -3.12
CA LEU A 200 0.59 -18.87 -4.04
C LEU A 200 0.17 -19.92 -5.07
N CYS A 201 -1.13 -20.08 -5.19
CA CYS A 201 -1.78 -20.79 -6.27
C CYS A 201 -2.67 -19.82 -7.06
N ILE A 202 -2.49 -19.75 -8.37
CA ILE A 202 -3.30 -18.94 -9.27
C ILE A 202 -4.11 -19.86 -10.17
N GLU A 203 -5.43 -19.75 -10.12
CA GLU A 203 -6.34 -20.46 -11.03
C GLU A 203 -6.95 -19.43 -11.98
N ILE A 204 -6.70 -19.57 -13.29
CA ILE A 204 -7.23 -18.68 -14.32
C ILE A 204 -8.34 -19.41 -15.07
N ASP A 205 -9.52 -18.78 -15.16
CA ASP A 205 -10.66 -19.25 -15.94
C ASP A 205 -10.79 -18.39 -17.21
N GLY A 206 -10.57 -19.01 -18.37
CA GLY A 206 -10.64 -18.34 -19.67
C GLY A 206 -12.04 -17.96 -20.11
N GLN A 207 -13.06 -18.69 -19.66
CA GLN A 207 -14.46 -18.44 -20.04
C GLN A 207 -14.97 -17.16 -19.36
N GLU A 208 -14.64 -16.98 -18.07
CA GLU A 208 -15.00 -15.76 -17.34
C GLU A 208 -13.93 -14.66 -17.41
N SER A 209 -12.73 -14.99 -17.88
CA SER A 209 -11.53 -14.13 -17.80
C SER A 209 -11.25 -13.65 -16.37
N LYS A 210 -11.42 -14.53 -15.40
CA LYS A 210 -11.17 -14.26 -13.99
C LYS A 210 -10.00 -15.09 -13.48
N ALA A 211 -9.38 -14.61 -12.42
CA ALA A 211 -8.33 -15.35 -11.75
C ALA A 211 -8.55 -15.37 -10.24
N LYS A 212 -8.26 -16.51 -9.61
CA LYS A 212 -8.26 -16.67 -8.16
C LYS A 212 -6.84 -16.83 -7.67
N PHE A 213 -6.41 -15.91 -6.82
CA PHE A 213 -5.12 -15.87 -6.14
C PHE A 213 -5.31 -16.44 -4.74
N ASP A 214 -4.93 -17.69 -4.55
CA ASP A 214 -5.09 -18.43 -3.30
C ASP A 214 -3.75 -18.55 -2.57
N PHE A 215 -3.65 -17.88 -1.42
CA PHE A 215 -2.47 -17.91 -0.56
C PHE A 215 -2.55 -18.98 0.55
N THR A 216 -3.50 -19.91 0.46
CA THR A 216 -3.62 -21.03 1.38
C THR A 216 -2.32 -21.83 1.44
N GLY A 217 -1.91 -22.17 2.66
CA GLY A 217 -0.64 -22.84 2.94
C GLY A 217 0.53 -21.90 3.23
N THR A 218 0.34 -20.58 3.14
CA THR A 218 1.27 -19.58 3.69
C THR A 218 1.37 -19.73 5.21
N SER A 219 2.56 -19.51 5.77
CA SER A 219 2.82 -19.63 7.22
C SER A 219 1.89 -18.76 8.05
N GLU A 220 1.69 -19.17 9.31
CA GLU A 220 1.04 -18.35 10.33
C GLU A 220 1.82 -17.04 10.56
N GLN A 221 1.15 -16.06 11.18
CA GLN A 221 1.82 -14.84 11.63
C GLN A 221 3.02 -15.16 12.55
N VAL A 222 4.04 -14.32 12.49
CA VAL A 222 5.29 -14.47 13.26
C VAL A 222 5.33 -13.53 14.45
N TRP A 223 6.14 -13.87 15.45
CA TRP A 223 6.45 -13.00 16.60
C TRP A 223 7.56 -11.99 16.26
N TYR A 224 7.40 -11.28 15.14
CA TYR A 224 8.33 -10.29 14.60
C TYR A 224 7.57 -9.30 13.72
N ASN A 225 8.28 -8.39 13.05
CA ASN A 225 7.68 -7.26 12.35
C ASN A 225 7.38 -7.48 10.86
N TRP A 226 7.72 -8.65 10.30
CA TRP A 226 7.52 -8.94 8.88
C TRP A 226 6.15 -9.55 8.56
N ASN A 227 5.19 -9.46 9.49
CA ASN A 227 3.79 -9.72 9.18
C ASN A 227 3.25 -8.66 8.22
N THR A 228 2.42 -9.07 7.28
CA THR A 228 2.00 -8.23 6.15
C THR A 228 0.50 -7.96 6.19
N PRO A 229 0.09 -6.70 6.37
CA PRO A 229 -1.29 -6.28 6.22
C PRO A 229 -1.85 -6.69 4.86
N ARG A 230 -3.11 -7.13 4.83
CA ARG A 230 -3.79 -7.53 3.59
C ARG A 230 -3.69 -6.50 2.46
N SER A 231 -3.72 -5.20 2.80
CA SER A 231 -3.61 -4.09 1.86
C SER A 231 -2.34 -4.18 1.00
N ILE A 232 -1.22 -4.62 1.60
CA ILE A 232 0.06 -4.79 0.89
C ILE A 232 -0.01 -5.96 -0.09
N THR A 233 -0.61 -7.09 0.30
CA THR A 233 -0.79 -8.23 -0.61
C THR A 233 -1.62 -7.85 -1.84
N TYR A 234 -2.70 -7.09 -1.64
CA TYR A 234 -3.52 -6.57 -2.74
C TYR A 234 -2.72 -5.61 -3.62
N SER A 235 -1.95 -4.68 -3.03
CA SER A 235 -1.06 -3.78 -3.77
C SER A 235 -0.02 -4.53 -4.59
N ALA A 236 0.57 -5.60 -4.05
CA ALA A 236 1.53 -6.44 -4.75
C ALA A 236 0.90 -7.14 -5.97
N ILE A 237 -0.34 -7.63 -5.84
CA ILE A 237 -1.09 -8.20 -6.97
C ILE A 237 -1.34 -7.15 -8.05
N ILE A 238 -1.85 -5.97 -7.68
CA ILE A 238 -2.11 -4.88 -8.63
C ILE A 238 -0.81 -4.47 -9.33
N TYR A 239 0.28 -4.32 -8.58
CA TYR A 239 1.60 -4.00 -9.12
C TYR A 239 2.05 -5.02 -10.17
N CYS A 240 2.01 -6.32 -9.83
CA CYS A 240 2.45 -7.38 -10.75
C CYS A 240 1.58 -7.43 -12.01
N LEU A 241 0.26 -7.35 -11.87
CA LEU A 241 -0.65 -7.31 -13.01
C LEU A 241 -0.37 -6.10 -13.90
N ARG A 242 -0.23 -4.92 -13.31
CA ARG A 242 0.04 -3.68 -14.05
C ARG A 242 1.38 -3.72 -14.78
N ALA A 243 2.42 -4.28 -14.14
CA ALA A 243 3.75 -4.41 -14.71
C ALA A 243 3.80 -5.35 -15.92
N MET A 244 2.89 -6.33 -15.99
CA MET A 244 2.79 -7.25 -17.12
C MET A 244 1.88 -6.74 -18.25
N ILE A 245 1.10 -5.67 -18.04
CA ILE A 245 0.27 -5.06 -19.08
C ILE A 245 1.14 -4.15 -19.95
N ALA A 246 1.22 -4.49 -21.24
CA ALA A 246 2.12 -3.85 -22.21
C ALA A 246 1.71 -2.42 -22.63
N HIS A 247 0.46 -2.01 -22.37
CA HIS A 247 -0.04 -0.68 -22.74
C HIS A 247 -0.32 0.18 -21.50
N GLU A 248 -0.44 1.48 -21.74
CA GLU A 248 -0.70 2.43 -20.67
C GLU A 248 -2.16 2.34 -20.19
N ILE A 249 -2.34 1.85 -18.97
CA ILE A 249 -3.60 1.96 -18.24
C ILE A 249 -3.40 2.75 -16.95
N PRO A 250 -4.38 3.57 -16.53
CA PRO A 250 -4.37 4.21 -15.22
C PRO A 250 -4.36 3.17 -14.10
N LEU A 251 -3.52 3.35 -13.09
CA LEU A 251 -3.50 2.50 -11.91
C LEU A 251 -4.76 2.76 -11.06
N ASN A 252 -5.64 1.78 -10.97
CA ASN A 252 -6.86 1.88 -10.16
C ASN A 252 -7.41 0.49 -9.77
N ASN A 253 -8.40 0.47 -8.86
CA ASN A 253 -8.97 -0.77 -8.33
C ASN A 253 -9.78 -1.60 -9.35
N GLY A 254 -10.06 -1.08 -10.55
CA GLY A 254 -10.60 -1.84 -11.67
C GLY A 254 -9.77 -3.08 -12.01
N CYS A 255 -8.44 -3.01 -11.82
CA CYS A 255 -7.54 -4.15 -12.00
C CYS A 255 -7.88 -5.35 -11.10
N MET A 256 -8.53 -5.14 -9.95
CA MET A 256 -8.88 -6.20 -9.01
C MET A 256 -10.28 -6.79 -9.23
N ARG A 257 -11.13 -6.17 -10.04
CA ARG A 257 -12.50 -6.68 -10.30
C ARG A 257 -12.55 -8.10 -10.85
N PRO A 258 -11.65 -8.54 -11.75
CA PRO A 258 -11.64 -9.93 -12.22
C PRO A 258 -10.83 -10.87 -11.32
N ILE A 259 -10.35 -10.38 -10.16
CA ILE A 259 -9.41 -11.09 -9.29
C ILE A 259 -10.07 -11.42 -7.96
N GLU A 260 -10.18 -12.70 -7.65
CA GLU A 260 -10.53 -13.18 -6.32
C GLU A 260 -9.23 -13.43 -5.53
N VAL A 261 -9.16 -12.98 -4.27
CA VAL A 261 -7.98 -13.16 -3.41
C VAL A 261 -8.38 -13.88 -2.13
N ILE A 262 -7.74 -15.01 -1.85
CA ILE A 262 -7.93 -15.79 -0.62
C ILE A 262 -6.68 -15.62 0.24
N LEU A 263 -6.85 -15.01 1.41
CA LEU A 263 -5.83 -14.86 2.44
C LEU A 263 -6.32 -15.59 3.71
N PRO A 264 -5.59 -16.60 4.20
CA PRO A 264 -5.96 -17.25 5.45
C PRO A 264 -5.84 -16.28 6.63
N GLN A 265 -6.89 -16.14 7.43
CA GLN A 265 -6.89 -15.29 8.63
C GLN A 265 -5.84 -15.79 9.63
N GLY A 266 -5.07 -14.88 10.23
CA GLY A 266 -3.98 -15.22 11.17
C GLY A 266 -2.71 -15.72 10.47
N SER A 267 -2.67 -15.70 9.14
CA SER A 267 -1.44 -15.95 8.38
C SER A 267 -0.50 -14.76 8.40
N LEU A 268 0.72 -14.98 7.91
CA LEU A 268 1.71 -13.94 7.64
C LEU A 268 1.16 -12.81 6.76
N LEU A 269 0.14 -13.07 5.92
CA LEU A 269 -0.44 -12.11 4.97
C LEU A 269 -1.82 -11.55 5.38
N ASP A 270 -2.37 -12.01 6.51
CA ASP A 270 -3.54 -11.42 7.16
C ASP A 270 -3.42 -11.59 8.68
N PRO A 271 -2.41 -10.93 9.30
CA PRO A 271 -2.08 -11.11 10.71
C PRO A 271 -3.14 -10.49 11.63
N HIS A 272 -3.09 -10.84 12.91
CA HIS A 272 -3.88 -10.17 13.93
C HIS A 272 -3.58 -8.66 13.98
N LYS A 273 -4.60 -7.85 14.28
CA LYS A 273 -4.54 -6.37 14.30
C LYS A 273 -3.45 -5.78 15.20
N ASP A 274 -2.99 -6.52 16.20
CA ASP A 274 -2.02 -6.07 17.20
C ASP A 274 -0.59 -6.54 16.89
N ALA A 275 -0.40 -7.34 15.83
CA ALA A 275 0.93 -7.81 15.41
C ALA A 275 1.77 -6.66 14.85
N ALA A 276 3.09 -6.72 15.05
CA ALA A 276 4.04 -5.84 14.37
C ALA A 276 4.05 -6.12 12.86
N VAL A 277 4.07 -5.08 12.03
CA VAL A 277 3.89 -5.16 10.56
C VAL A 277 4.87 -4.34 9.75
N VAL A 278 5.72 -3.52 10.36
CA VAL A 278 6.53 -2.55 9.64
C VAL A 278 7.46 -3.21 8.62
N GLY A 279 8.03 -4.35 8.98
CA GLY A 279 8.84 -5.19 8.09
C GLY A 279 8.04 -5.82 6.96
N GLY A 280 6.73 -6.02 7.11
CA GLY A 280 5.89 -6.62 6.08
C GLY A 280 5.81 -5.75 4.82
N ASN A 281 5.79 -4.42 5.01
CA ASN A 281 5.76 -3.45 3.92
C ASN A 281 7.06 -3.42 3.10
N VAL A 282 8.21 -3.63 3.75
CA VAL A 282 9.54 -3.44 3.13
C VAL A 282 10.25 -4.74 2.77
N LEU A 283 9.98 -5.85 3.47
CA LEU A 283 10.60 -7.15 3.26
C LEU A 283 9.63 -8.12 2.58
N THR A 284 8.56 -8.49 3.29
CA THR A 284 7.64 -9.54 2.85
C THR A 284 6.90 -9.13 1.57
N SER A 285 6.58 -7.85 1.39
CA SER A 285 5.98 -7.33 0.15
C SER A 285 6.79 -7.67 -1.10
N GLN A 286 8.12 -7.58 -1.02
CA GLN A 286 9.03 -7.90 -2.12
C GLN A 286 8.96 -9.40 -2.45
N ARG A 287 8.93 -10.23 -1.40
CA ARG A 287 8.80 -11.67 -1.54
C ARG A 287 7.45 -12.07 -2.15
N ILE A 288 6.36 -11.39 -1.79
CA ILE A 288 5.04 -11.60 -2.41
C ILE A 288 5.10 -11.27 -3.91
N VAL A 289 5.73 -10.15 -4.28
CA VAL A 289 5.93 -9.77 -5.69
C VAL A 289 6.72 -10.85 -6.43
N ASP A 290 7.83 -11.31 -5.86
CA ASP A 290 8.66 -12.36 -6.47
C ASP A 290 7.87 -13.66 -6.64
N VAL A 291 7.07 -14.08 -5.65
CA VAL A 291 6.20 -15.26 -5.73
C VAL A 291 5.15 -15.11 -6.85
N ILE A 292 4.51 -13.95 -6.98
CA ILE A 292 3.53 -13.69 -8.03
C ILE A 292 4.18 -13.74 -9.42
N LEU A 293 5.27 -13.00 -9.62
CA LEU A 293 5.98 -12.95 -10.91
C LEU A 293 6.58 -14.32 -11.28
N ARG A 294 7.04 -15.09 -10.29
CA ARG A 294 7.49 -16.47 -10.47
C ARG A 294 6.34 -17.39 -10.89
N ALA A 295 5.16 -17.28 -10.28
CA ALA A 295 4.00 -18.08 -10.67
C ALA A 295 3.62 -17.82 -12.14
N PHE A 296 3.67 -16.56 -12.57
CA PHE A 296 3.45 -16.17 -13.97
C PHE A 296 4.63 -16.44 -14.92
N ARG A 297 5.79 -16.86 -14.39
CA ARG A 297 7.05 -17.05 -15.15
C ARG A 297 7.44 -15.77 -15.91
N ALA A 298 7.18 -14.60 -15.32
CA ALA A 298 7.33 -13.30 -15.97
C ALA A 298 8.79 -12.82 -16.00
N CYS A 299 9.49 -12.89 -14.88
CA CYS A 299 10.90 -12.54 -14.76
C CYS A 299 11.54 -13.25 -13.55
N ALA A 300 12.87 -13.15 -13.44
CA ALA A 300 13.59 -13.56 -12.25
C ALA A 300 13.27 -12.65 -11.06
N ALA A 301 13.49 -13.16 -9.85
CA ALA A 301 13.36 -12.38 -8.63
C ALA A 301 14.32 -11.19 -8.63
N SER A 302 13.89 -10.11 -7.97
CA SER A 302 14.76 -8.96 -7.71
C SER A 302 15.55 -9.17 -6.41
N GLN A 303 16.06 -8.11 -5.80
CA GLN A 303 16.78 -8.20 -4.52
C GLN A 303 15.98 -8.88 -3.39
N GLY A 304 14.65 -8.86 -3.46
CA GLY A 304 13.79 -9.56 -2.50
C GLY A 304 13.61 -8.85 -1.14
N CYS A 305 14.13 -7.63 -0.99
CA CYS A 305 13.93 -6.76 0.17
C CYS A 305 14.14 -5.28 -0.19
N THR A 306 13.52 -4.37 0.57
CA THR A 306 13.88 -2.95 0.61
C THR A 306 14.83 -2.72 1.77
N ASN A 307 16.10 -2.47 1.48
CA ASN A 307 17.10 -2.16 2.50
C ASN A 307 16.84 -0.79 3.09
N ASN A 308 16.66 -0.71 4.42
CA ASN A 308 16.44 0.56 5.10
C ASN A 308 17.59 0.83 6.07
N ILE A 309 18.11 2.06 6.03
CA ILE A 309 19.06 2.59 7.01
C ILE A 309 18.31 3.60 7.87
N THR A 310 18.25 3.31 9.16
CA THR A 310 17.69 4.21 10.16
C THR A 310 18.70 4.50 11.26
N TRP A 311 18.83 5.77 11.62
CA TRP A 311 19.65 6.20 12.76
C TRP A 311 19.06 7.45 13.39
N GLY A 312 19.42 7.71 14.64
CA GLY A 312 18.88 8.85 15.37
C GLY A 312 19.14 8.75 16.87
N ASP A 313 18.46 9.60 17.63
CA ASP A 313 18.49 9.63 19.09
C ASP A 313 17.06 9.66 19.66
N ASN A 314 16.90 9.57 20.98
CA ASN A 314 15.58 9.61 21.62
C ASN A 314 15.06 11.03 21.90
N LYS A 315 15.68 12.08 21.34
CA LYS A 315 15.38 13.48 21.70
C LYS A 315 14.88 14.32 20.53
N ALA A 316 15.54 14.27 19.38
CA ALA A 316 15.25 15.18 18.27
C ALA A 316 15.68 14.66 16.89
N THR A 317 16.47 13.59 16.81
CA THR A 317 17.05 13.14 15.55
C THR A 317 16.44 11.82 15.12
N SER A 318 15.87 11.78 13.92
CA SER A 318 15.51 10.55 13.22
C SER A 318 15.81 10.70 11.74
N TYR A 319 16.45 9.69 11.17
CA TYR A 319 16.76 9.59 9.76
C TYR A 319 16.31 8.22 9.24
N TYR A 320 15.78 8.23 8.02
CA TYR A 320 15.35 7.05 7.29
C TYR A 320 15.75 7.19 5.81
N GLU A 321 16.42 6.17 5.29
CA GLU A 321 16.79 6.09 3.88
C GLU A 321 16.66 4.66 3.35
N THR A 322 16.24 4.56 2.09
CA THR A 322 16.20 3.29 1.35
C THR A 322 17.45 3.15 0.50
N VAL A 323 18.14 2.01 0.59
CA VAL A 323 19.32 1.70 -0.22
C VAL A 323 18.90 0.92 -1.46
N ALA A 324 19.38 1.35 -2.63
CA ALA A 324 19.11 0.66 -3.89
C ALA A 324 19.83 -0.70 -3.97
N GLY A 325 19.30 -1.61 -4.79
CA GLY A 325 20.04 -2.82 -5.15
C GLY A 325 19.68 -3.33 -6.53
N GLY A 326 19.13 -4.54 -6.65
CA GLY A 326 19.05 -5.27 -7.92
C GLY A 326 17.64 -5.48 -8.46
N ALA A 327 17.44 -5.29 -9.76
CA ALA A 327 16.22 -5.71 -10.47
C ALA A 327 16.45 -7.02 -11.24
N GLY A 328 15.44 -7.91 -11.20
CA GLY A 328 15.48 -9.21 -11.86
C GLY A 328 15.57 -9.14 -13.39
N ALA A 329 16.28 -10.12 -13.98
CA ALA A 329 16.34 -10.31 -15.43
C ALA A 329 15.05 -10.91 -15.98
N GLY A 330 14.76 -10.68 -17.26
CA GLY A 330 13.66 -11.33 -17.96
C GLY A 330 14.13 -12.06 -19.20
N PRO A 331 13.20 -12.63 -19.99
CA PRO A 331 13.54 -13.43 -21.16
C PRO A 331 14.43 -12.69 -22.18
N ASN A 332 14.22 -11.37 -22.30
CA ASN A 332 14.84 -10.54 -23.33
C ASN A 332 15.66 -9.37 -22.75
N TRP A 333 15.93 -9.34 -21.43
CA TRP A 333 16.69 -8.26 -20.80
C TRP A 333 17.52 -8.76 -19.61
N HIS A 334 18.67 -8.12 -19.39
CA HIS A 334 19.49 -8.34 -18.21
C HIS A 334 18.91 -7.61 -16.99
N GLY A 335 19.19 -8.15 -15.80
CA GLY A 335 18.92 -7.45 -14.55
C GLY A 335 19.67 -6.12 -14.46
N ARG A 336 19.21 -5.21 -13.60
CA ARG A 336 19.84 -3.90 -13.39
C ARG A 336 20.41 -3.77 -11.98
N SER A 337 21.56 -3.15 -11.87
CA SER A 337 22.19 -2.76 -10.60
C SER A 337 21.75 -1.35 -10.17
N GLU A 338 21.90 -1.03 -8.89
CA GLU A 338 21.62 0.29 -8.29
C GLU A 338 20.18 0.78 -8.54
N PHE A 339 19.23 -0.14 -8.50
CA PHE A 339 17.82 0.11 -8.74
C PHE A 339 16.98 -0.20 -7.50
N LEU A 340 15.98 0.65 -7.22
CA LEU A 340 14.95 0.36 -6.21
C LEU A 340 13.90 -0.55 -6.86
N SER A 341 14.11 -1.86 -6.78
CA SER A 341 13.19 -2.86 -7.36
C SER A 341 11.88 -2.92 -6.60
N SER A 342 10.78 -3.18 -7.31
CA SER A 342 9.53 -3.73 -6.78
C SER A 342 8.91 -3.00 -5.58
N SER A 343 9.32 -1.76 -5.33
CA SER A 343 8.74 -0.86 -4.36
C SER A 343 7.67 -0.02 -5.03
N SER A 344 6.62 0.34 -4.29
CA SER A 344 5.59 1.31 -4.69
C SER A 344 6.16 2.70 -5.04
N PHE A 345 7.49 2.88 -4.96
CA PHE A 345 8.22 4.14 -4.99
C PHE A 345 9.09 4.32 -6.25
N THR A 346 8.81 3.61 -7.34
CA THR A 346 9.63 3.67 -8.57
C THR A 346 9.46 5.01 -9.32
N PHE A 347 10.25 6.00 -8.94
CA PHE A 347 10.53 7.20 -9.75
C PHE A 347 11.92 7.09 -10.42
N PRO A 348 12.08 7.52 -11.68
CA PRO A 348 13.26 7.25 -12.51
C PRO A 348 14.55 8.00 -12.14
N LYS A 349 14.64 8.69 -10.98
CA LYS A 349 15.85 9.44 -10.60
C LYS A 349 16.26 9.24 -9.13
N PRO A 350 17.54 8.93 -8.84
CA PRO A 350 18.11 9.17 -7.51
C PRO A 350 18.18 10.69 -7.24
N PRO A 351 18.03 11.14 -5.99
CA PRO A 351 18.20 12.54 -5.66
C PRO A 351 19.69 12.93 -5.79
N PRO A 352 20.01 14.21 -6.05
CA PRO A 352 21.38 14.68 -5.99
C PRO A 352 21.95 14.50 -4.55
N PRO A 353 23.27 14.31 -4.41
CA PRO A 353 23.91 14.23 -3.10
C PRO A 353 23.58 15.48 -2.27
N GLY A 354 22.99 15.29 -1.09
CA GLY A 354 22.59 16.36 -0.17
C GLY A 354 21.10 16.74 -0.16
N VAL A 355 20.24 16.04 -0.92
CA VAL A 355 18.78 16.23 -0.87
C VAL A 355 18.09 14.92 -0.50
N SER A 356 17.44 14.87 0.65
CA SER A 356 16.59 13.74 1.04
C SER A 356 15.31 13.72 0.19
N LYS A 357 14.94 12.53 -0.33
CA LYS A 357 13.65 12.33 -0.99
C LYS A 357 12.53 12.51 0.03
N ILE A 358 11.59 13.41 -0.25
CA ILE A 358 10.26 13.37 0.35
C ILE A 358 9.51 12.24 -0.37
N ASN A 359 9.42 11.09 0.28
CA ASN A 359 8.73 9.91 -0.23
C ASN A 359 7.22 10.18 -0.17
N VAL A 360 6.60 10.40 -1.33
CA VAL A 360 5.14 10.49 -1.46
C VAL A 360 4.61 9.08 -1.67
N SER A 361 3.66 8.67 -0.81
CA SER A 361 3.03 7.36 -0.80
C SER A 361 1.57 7.40 -1.27
#